data_AF-A0A2D5ULF1-F1
#
_entry.id   AF-A0A2D5ULF1-F1
#
_cell.length_a   1.000
_cell.length_b   1.000
_cell.length_c   1.000
_cell.angle_alpha   90.00
_cell.angle_beta   90.00
_cell.angle_gamma   90.00
#
_symmetry.space_group_name_H-M   'P 1'
#
loop_
_entity.id
_entity.type
_entity.pdbx_description
1 polymer ?
#
loop_
_entity_poly.entity_id
_entity_poly.type
_entity_poly.pdbx_seq_one_letter_code
_entity_poly.pdbx_strand_id
1 'polypeptide(L)'
;MPRQTRKNTRFTGVYVVDLSSGDQTFFIRYKRDGKLIEERAGRKKQGMTGAKANQLRADRMSGKLENNAEKRARLLSQAGRLRINGLWKEYLRIKGNHLKGLRTDENRYKNYLSKPFGRKFPDDLFPLDIDRLESEVS
;
A
#
# COMPACT_ATOMS: atom_id res chain seq x y z
N MET A 1 0.02 27.05 -10.27
CA MET A 1 -1.38 26.68 -10.00
C MET A 1 -2.05 27.79 -9.21
N PRO A 2 -3.30 28.18 -9.51
CA PRO A 2 -3.99 29.24 -8.77
C PRO A 2 -4.03 28.91 -7.28
N ARG A 3 -3.86 29.91 -6.42
CA ARG A 3 -3.91 29.77 -4.96
C ARG A 3 -5.34 29.40 -4.57
N GLN A 4 -5.63 28.11 -4.42
CA GLN A 4 -6.96 27.65 -4.03
C GLN A 4 -7.29 28.17 -2.62
N THR A 5 -8.37 28.95 -2.51
CA THR A 5 -8.81 29.52 -1.23
C THR A 5 -9.31 28.42 -0.30
N ARG A 6 -8.69 28.31 0.86
CA ARG A 6 -9.06 27.34 1.90
C ARG A 6 -10.16 27.93 2.77
N LYS A 7 -11.24 27.17 2.96
CA LYS A 7 -12.32 27.51 3.89
C LYS A 7 -12.14 26.71 5.17
N ASN A 8 -12.21 27.38 6.32
CA ASN A 8 -12.18 26.72 7.62
C ASN A 8 -13.47 25.93 7.84
N THR A 9 -13.35 24.79 8.51
CA THR A 9 -14.53 24.08 9.05
C THR A 9 -14.69 24.40 10.53
N ARG A 10 -15.77 23.92 11.16
CA ARG A 10 -15.95 23.99 12.62
C ARG A 10 -14.89 23.22 13.41
N PHE A 11 -14.12 22.35 12.76
CA PHE A 11 -13.09 21.53 13.40
C PHE A 11 -11.71 22.15 13.19
N THR A 12 -11.01 22.42 14.28
CA THR A 12 -9.68 23.02 14.26
C THR A 12 -8.68 22.15 13.49
N GLY A 13 -7.96 22.78 12.56
CA GLY A 13 -7.00 22.08 11.71
C GLY A 13 -7.64 21.24 10.60
N VAL A 14 -8.94 21.41 10.33
CA VAL A 14 -9.63 20.81 9.18
C VAL A 14 -10.11 21.92 8.24
N TYR A 15 -9.68 21.83 6.98
CA TYR A 15 -9.95 22.82 5.94
C TYR A 15 -10.65 22.15 4.75
N VAL A 16 -11.46 22.92 4.03
CA VAL A 16 -12.08 22.48 2.79
C VAL A 16 -11.66 23.38 1.64
N VAL A 17 -11.43 22.77 0.48
CA VAL A 17 -11.05 23.46 -0.75
C VAL A 17 -12.05 23.07 -1.83
N ASP A 18 -12.66 24.08 -2.45
CA ASP A 18 -13.54 23.89 -3.59
C ASP A 18 -12.71 23.64 -4.85
N LEU A 19 -13.07 22.61 -5.60
CA LEU A 19 -12.46 22.28 -6.88
C LEU A 19 -13.28 22.91 -8.01
N SER A 20 -12.62 23.21 -9.13
CA SER A 20 -13.29 23.69 -10.36
C SER A 20 -14.35 22.70 -10.88
N SER A 21 -14.25 21.42 -10.52
CA SER A 21 -15.22 20.37 -10.86
C SER A 21 -16.51 20.39 -10.00
N GLY A 22 -16.69 21.39 -9.14
CA GLY A 22 -17.82 21.48 -8.20
C GLY A 22 -17.77 20.47 -7.05
N ASP A 23 -16.64 19.79 -6.85
CA ASP A 23 -16.41 18.90 -5.70
C ASP A 23 -15.59 19.63 -4.62
N GLN A 24 -15.58 19.10 -3.41
CA GLN A 24 -14.85 19.67 -2.28
C GLN A 24 -13.82 18.67 -1.76
N THR A 25 -12.61 19.14 -1.49
CA THR A 25 -11.55 18.31 -0.89
C THR A 25 -11.25 18.78 0.52
N PHE A 26 -11.26 17.84 1.47
CA PHE A 26 -10.88 18.10 2.85
C PHE A 26 -9.38 17.89 3.05
N PHE A 27 -8.77 18.81 3.78
CA PHE A 27 -7.38 18.76 4.22
C PHE A 27 -7.34 18.80 5.75
N ILE A 28 -6.34 18.15 6.31
CA ILE A 28 -6.09 18.10 7.76
C ILE A 28 -4.68 18.59 8.05
N ARG A 29 -4.54 19.33 9.15
CA ARG A 29 -3.27 19.86 9.65
C ARG A 29 -3.11 19.52 11.12
N TYR A 30 -1.99 18.90 11.47
CA TYR A 30 -1.69 18.43 12.82
C TYR A 30 -0.18 18.42 13.07
N LYS A 31 0.23 18.32 14.34
CA LYS A 31 1.63 18.08 14.70
C LYS A 31 1.80 16.62 15.10
N ARG A 32 2.88 15.99 14.65
CA ARG A 32 3.31 14.66 15.06
C ARG A 32 4.83 14.65 15.11
N ASP A 33 5.41 14.12 16.18
CA ASP A 33 6.86 14.04 16.38
C ASP A 33 7.56 15.40 16.20
N GLY A 34 6.94 16.47 16.74
CA GLY A 34 7.41 17.85 16.62
C GLY A 34 7.24 18.49 15.23
N LYS A 35 6.85 17.72 14.21
CA LYS A 35 6.70 18.18 12.82
C LYS A 35 5.26 18.55 12.53
N LEU A 36 5.08 19.67 11.84
CA LEU A 36 3.78 20.11 11.36
C LEU A 36 3.49 19.42 10.02
N ILE A 37 2.43 18.61 9.98
CA ILE A 37 2.02 17.84 8.82
C ILE A 37 0.70 18.40 8.31
N GLU A 38 0.62 18.59 7.00
CA GLU A 38 -0.61 18.90 6.30
C GLU A 38 -0.82 17.88 5.18
N GLU A 39 -2.01 17.28 5.15
CA GLU A 39 -2.32 16.26 4.15
C GLU A 39 -3.79 16.26 3.73
N ARG A 40 -4.04 15.76 2.52
CA ARG A 40 -5.39 15.54 2.01
C ARG A 40 -6.06 14.38 2.74
N ALA A 41 -7.24 14.63 3.29
CA ALA A 41 -8.07 13.61 3.94
C ALA A 41 -8.97 12.87 2.93
N GLY A 42 -9.63 13.59 2.01
CA GLY A 42 -10.51 12.97 1.02
C GLY A 42 -11.44 13.95 0.32
N ARG A 43 -12.23 13.48 -0.65
CA ARG A 43 -13.24 14.29 -1.36
C ARG A 43 -14.63 14.11 -0.77
N LYS A 44 -15.45 15.16 -0.82
CA LYS A 44 -16.85 15.12 -0.39
C LYS A 44 -17.66 14.12 -1.21
N LYS A 45 -17.47 14.08 -2.54
CA LYS A 45 -18.08 13.04 -3.41
C LYS A 45 -17.72 11.60 -3.01
N GLN A 46 -16.59 11.39 -2.32
CA GLN A 46 -16.19 10.08 -1.77
C GLN A 46 -16.72 9.84 -0.35
N GLY A 47 -17.69 10.64 0.11
CA GLY A 47 -18.29 10.53 1.44
C GLY A 47 -17.44 11.11 2.57
N MET A 48 -16.42 11.93 2.26
CA MET A 48 -15.63 12.64 3.26
C MET A 48 -16.43 13.82 3.83
N THR A 49 -16.38 13.97 5.15
CA THR A 49 -17.02 15.06 5.88
C THR A 49 -16.02 15.71 6.83
N GLY A 50 -16.33 16.91 7.33
CA GLY A 50 -15.47 17.57 8.32
C GLY A 50 -15.28 16.73 9.59
N ALA A 51 -16.30 15.99 10.01
CA ALA A 51 -16.22 15.12 11.19
C ALA A 51 -15.30 13.92 10.95
N LYS A 52 -15.43 13.23 9.81
CA LYS A 52 -14.54 12.13 9.42
C LYS A 52 -13.09 12.60 9.26
N ALA A 53 -12.90 13.79 8.68
CA ALA A 53 -11.58 14.39 8.56
C ALA A 53 -10.97 14.72 9.93
N ASN A 54 -11.76 15.22 10.88
CA ASN A 54 -11.28 15.47 12.24
C ASN A 54 -10.92 14.17 12.98
N GLN A 55 -11.70 13.11 12.82
CA GLN A 55 -11.37 11.79 13.38
C GLN A 55 -10.07 11.24 12.79
N LEU A 56 -9.93 11.30 11.45
CA LEU A 56 -8.69 10.91 10.77
C LEU A 56 -7.51 11.73 11.29
N ARG A 57 -7.67 13.04 11.49
CA ARG A 57 -6.65 13.91 12.07
C ARG A 57 -6.21 13.44 13.44
N ALA A 58 -7.14 13.04 14.31
CA ALA A 58 -6.82 12.52 15.64
C ALA A 58 -6.06 11.19 15.56
N ASP A 59 -6.49 10.26 14.71
CA ASP A 59 -5.84 8.96 14.50
C ASP A 59 -4.41 9.11 13.93
N ARG A 60 -4.20 10.10 13.06
CA ARG A 60 -2.88 10.41 12.49
C ARG A 60 -1.96 11.07 13.52
N MET A 61 -2.51 11.99 14.32
CA MET A 61 -1.79 12.68 15.39
C MET A 61 -1.33 11.71 16.49
N SER A 62 -2.16 10.73 16.86
CA SER A 62 -1.82 9.70 17.85
C SER A 62 -0.88 8.62 17.32
N GLY A 63 -0.60 8.60 16.01
CA GLY A 63 0.22 7.58 15.37
C GLY A 63 -0.50 6.25 15.09
N LYS A 64 -1.80 6.15 15.40
CA LYS A 64 -2.61 4.94 15.13
C LYS A 64 -2.71 4.62 13.63
N LEU A 65 -2.68 5.64 12.79
CA LEU A 65 -2.68 5.49 11.32
C LEU A 65 -1.43 6.12 10.70
N GLU A 66 -0.91 5.47 9.66
CA GLU A 66 0.19 5.99 8.82
C GLU A 66 -0.24 7.28 8.11
N ASN A 67 0.59 8.33 8.09
CA ASN A 67 0.35 9.51 7.28
C ASN A 67 0.51 9.22 5.77
N ASN A 68 0.07 10.14 4.90
CA ASN A 68 0.11 9.91 3.44
C ASN A 68 1.55 9.80 2.90
N ALA A 69 2.53 10.46 3.52
CA ALA A 69 3.93 10.32 3.12
C ALA A 69 4.48 8.94 3.49
N GLU A 70 4.20 8.47 4.71
CA GLU A 70 4.53 7.11 5.18
C GLU A 70 3.88 6.06 4.28
N LYS A 71 2.58 6.21 4.00
CA LYS A 71 1.85 5.30 3.09
C LYS A 71 2.47 5.29 1.70
N ARG A 72 2.86 6.46 1.15
CA ARG A 72 3.54 6.53 -0.16
C ARG A 72 4.91 5.87 -0.11
N ALA A 73 5.71 6.11 0.93
CA ALA A 73 7.02 5.49 1.10
C ALA A 73 6.90 3.96 1.18
N ARG A 74 5.92 3.45 1.95
CA ARG A 74 5.63 2.02 2.03
C ARG A 74 5.17 1.42 0.69
N LEU A 75 4.34 2.14 -0.06
CA LEU A 75 3.92 1.67 -1.38
C LEU A 75 5.07 1.69 -2.39
N LEU A 76 5.95 2.70 -2.34
CA LEU A 76 7.14 2.79 -3.18
C LEU A 76 8.16 1.70 -2.84
N SER A 77 8.39 1.43 -1.56
CA SER A 77 9.26 0.31 -1.14
C SER A 77 8.68 -1.05 -1.55
N GLN A 78 7.37 -1.15 -1.74
CA GLN A 78 6.71 -2.34 -2.28
C GLN A 78 6.64 -2.37 -3.81
N ALA A 79 6.67 -1.21 -4.49
CA ALA A 79 6.44 -1.10 -5.94
C ALA A 79 7.57 -1.72 -6.78
N GLY A 80 8.77 -1.91 -6.22
CA GLY A 80 9.87 -2.64 -6.85
C GLY A 80 10.05 -4.07 -6.35
N ARG A 81 9.27 -4.51 -5.34
CA ARG A 81 9.41 -5.85 -4.76
C ARG A 81 8.50 -6.81 -5.50
N LEU A 82 9.10 -7.78 -6.17
CA LEU A 82 8.35 -8.91 -6.72
C LEU A 82 8.12 -9.93 -5.61
N ARG A 83 6.87 -10.37 -5.48
CA ARG A 83 6.55 -11.58 -4.72
C ARG A 83 7.11 -12.80 -5.45
N ILE A 84 7.23 -13.94 -4.77
CA ILE A 84 7.73 -15.18 -5.37
C ILE A 84 6.96 -15.56 -6.65
N ASN A 85 5.64 -15.32 -6.71
CA ASN A 85 4.87 -15.54 -7.93
C ASN A 85 5.20 -14.58 -9.08
N GLY A 86 5.56 -13.34 -8.77
CA GLY A 86 6.01 -12.34 -9.73
C GLY A 86 7.38 -12.71 -10.28
N LEU A 87 8.29 -13.13 -9.40
CA LEU A 87 9.61 -13.63 -9.78
C LEU A 87 9.51 -14.87 -10.66
N TRP A 88 8.66 -15.83 -10.31
CA TRP A 88 8.41 -17.02 -11.13
C TRP A 88 7.93 -16.66 -12.53
N LYS A 89 6.94 -15.78 -12.65
CA LYS A 89 6.44 -15.32 -13.96
C LYS A 89 7.50 -14.61 -14.77
N GLU A 90 8.29 -13.75 -14.13
CA GLU A 90 9.36 -13.01 -14.80
C GLU A 90 10.49 -13.94 -15.25
N TYR A 91 10.85 -14.93 -14.43
CA TYR A 91 11.78 -15.99 -14.79
C TYR A 91 11.32 -16.76 -16.03
N LEU A 92 10.06 -17.19 -16.07
CA LEU A 92 9.47 -17.86 -17.23
C LEU A 92 9.45 -16.96 -18.47
N ARG A 93 9.11 -15.67 -18.30
CA ARG A 93 9.11 -14.68 -19.39
C ARG A 93 10.50 -14.53 -20.01
N ILE A 94 11.55 -14.47 -19.19
CA ILE A 94 12.94 -14.31 -19.64
C ILE A 94 13.45 -15.59 -20.32
N LYS A 95 13.19 -16.76 -19.73
CA LYS A 95 13.68 -18.04 -20.28
C LYS A 95 12.90 -18.47 -21.53
N GLY A 96 11.63 -18.09 -21.63
CA GLY A 96 10.76 -18.41 -22.75
C GLY A 96 10.70 -19.92 -23.04
N ASN A 97 10.54 -20.28 -24.32
CA ASN A 97 10.42 -21.67 -24.76
C ASN A 97 11.74 -22.46 -24.74
N HIS A 98 12.85 -21.84 -24.34
CA HIS A 98 14.16 -22.48 -24.31
C HIS A 98 14.40 -23.32 -23.04
N LEU A 99 13.50 -23.23 -22.06
CA LEU A 99 13.59 -24.01 -20.84
C LEU A 99 13.18 -25.47 -21.08
N LYS A 100 14.17 -26.35 -21.26
CA LYS A 100 13.92 -27.80 -21.24
C LYS A 100 13.30 -28.18 -19.89
N GLY A 101 12.18 -28.90 -19.89
CA GLY A 101 11.49 -29.30 -18.67
C GLY A 101 10.50 -28.28 -18.11
N LEU A 102 10.17 -27.21 -18.85
CA LEU A 102 9.23 -26.15 -18.44
C LEU A 102 7.93 -26.69 -17.81
N ARG A 103 7.29 -27.68 -18.45
CA ARG A 103 6.03 -28.28 -17.95
C ARG A 103 6.20 -28.91 -16.56
N THR A 104 7.34 -29.54 -16.31
CA THR A 104 7.63 -30.17 -15.03
C THR A 104 7.84 -29.11 -13.94
N ASP A 105 8.60 -28.06 -14.23
CA ASP A 105 8.84 -26.98 -13.27
C ASP A 105 7.58 -26.17 -12.99
N GLU A 106 6.74 -25.94 -14.00
CA GLU A 106 5.42 -25.31 -13.84
C GLU A 106 4.50 -26.15 -12.94
N ASN A 107 4.48 -27.47 -13.13
CA ASN A 107 3.72 -28.38 -12.27
C ASN A 107 4.24 -28.37 -10.83
N ARG A 108 5.56 -28.42 -10.62
CA ARG A 108 6.16 -28.34 -9.28
C ARG A 108 5.81 -27.02 -8.60
N TYR A 109 5.97 -25.91 -9.31
CA TYR A 109 5.62 -24.59 -8.79
C TYR A 109 4.13 -24.52 -8.42
N LYS A 110 3.25 -24.94 -9.33
CA LYS A 110 1.80 -24.88 -9.12
C LYS A 110 1.33 -25.74 -7.94
N ASN A 111 1.84 -26.96 -7.84
CA ASN A 111 1.36 -27.94 -6.87
C ASN A 111 1.95 -27.72 -5.48
N TYR A 112 3.22 -27.32 -5.38
CA TYR A 112 3.93 -27.31 -4.10
C TYR A 112 4.34 -25.91 -3.63
N LEU A 113 4.70 -24.99 -4.54
CA LEU A 113 5.29 -23.70 -4.13
C LEU A 113 4.32 -22.52 -4.17
N SER A 114 3.32 -22.58 -5.04
CA SER A 114 2.38 -21.47 -5.31
C SER A 114 1.54 -21.11 -4.08
N LYS A 115 1.02 -22.14 -3.38
CA LYS A 115 0.17 -21.96 -2.20
C LYS A 115 0.95 -21.44 -0.97
N PRO A 116 2.06 -22.06 -0.53
CA PRO A 116 2.79 -21.60 0.65
C PRO A 116 3.62 -20.32 0.42
N PHE A 117 4.18 -20.13 -0.78
CA PHE A 117 5.16 -19.07 -1.01
C PHE A 117 4.74 -18.03 -2.04
N GLY A 118 3.80 -18.34 -2.95
CA GLY A 118 3.50 -17.47 -4.09
C GLY A 118 3.12 -16.04 -3.71
N ARG A 119 2.52 -15.82 -2.54
CA ARG A 119 2.14 -14.49 -2.04
C ARG A 119 3.19 -13.79 -1.18
N LYS A 120 4.26 -14.48 -0.79
CA LYS A 120 5.36 -13.92 0.04
C LYS A 120 6.34 -13.12 -0.81
N PHE A 121 7.04 -12.19 -0.18
CA PHE A 121 8.26 -11.62 -0.75
C PHE A 121 9.45 -12.55 -0.44
N PRO A 122 10.54 -12.50 -1.23
CA PRO A 122 11.77 -13.23 -0.94
C PRO A 122 12.28 -13.02 0.49
N ASP A 123 12.24 -11.77 0.96
CA ASP A 123 12.74 -11.42 2.29
C ASP A 123 11.79 -11.85 3.43
N ASP A 124 10.59 -12.36 3.11
CA ASP A 124 9.65 -12.92 4.09
C ASP A 124 9.81 -14.45 4.25
N LEU A 125 10.78 -15.07 3.58
CA LEU A 125 11.06 -16.50 3.70
C LEU A 125 12.02 -16.76 4.86
N PHE A 126 11.58 -17.59 5.81
CA PHE A 126 12.37 -18.02 6.96
C PHE A 126 12.72 -19.52 6.85
N PRO A 127 13.77 -20.01 7.53
CA PRO A 127 14.11 -21.45 7.53
C PRO A 127 12.91 -22.35 7.88
N LEU A 128 12.11 -21.96 8.88
CA LEU A 128 10.91 -22.68 9.29
C LEU A 128 9.87 -22.85 8.16
N ASP A 129 9.84 -21.91 7.22
CA ASP A 129 8.94 -22.01 6.07
C ASP A 129 9.37 -23.13 5.10
N ILE A 130 10.67 -23.42 5.04
CA ILE A 130 11.24 -24.52 4.26
C ILE A 130 11.00 -25.84 4.99
N ASP A 131 11.26 -25.89 6.31
CA ASP A 131 11.01 -27.09 7.12
C ASP A 131 9.55 -27.58 7.01
N ARG A 132 8.60 -26.63 6.99
CA ARG A 132 7.18 -26.93 6.78
C ARG A 132 6.89 -27.50 5.40
N LEU A 133 7.53 -26.97 4.35
CA LEU A 133 7.39 -27.52 3.01
C LEU A 133 7.93 -28.95 2.93
N GLU A 134 9.10 -29.20 3.53
CA GLU A 134 9.69 -30.54 3.57
C GLU A 134 8.76 -31.57 4.23
N SER A 135 8.07 -31.16 5.30
CA SER A 135 7.09 -32.00 6.00
C SER A 135 5.81 -32.24 5.18
N GLU A 136 5.42 -31.32 4.29
CA GLU A 136 4.22 -31.45 3.45
C GLU A 136 4.47 -32.25 2.16
N VAL A 137 5.73 -32.33 1.71
CA VAL A 137 6.12 -32.95 0.43
C VAL A 137 6.76 -34.34 0.62
N SER A 138 7.27 -34.66 1.81
CA SER A 138 7.74 -36.00 2.20
C SER A 138 6.59 -36.97 2.46
#